data_AF-A0A0F3IVL3-F1
#
_entry.id   AF-A0A0F3IVL3-F1
#
_cell.length_a   1.000
_cell.length_b   1.000
_cell.length_c   1.000
_cell.angle_alpha   90.00
_cell.angle_beta   90.00
_cell.angle_gamma   90.00
#
_symmetry.space_group_name_H-M   'P 1'
#
loop_
_entity.id
_entity.type
_entity.pdbx_description
1 polymer ?
#
loop_
_entity_poly.entity_id
_entity_poly.type
_entity_poly.pdbx_seq_one_letter_code
_entity_poly.pdbx_strand_id
1 'polypeptide(L)'
;MQTAPSIRDRLRLLFAERTQAQGDLALTLGDLPMHAAHLSRRATGQDVSRLFANTPDLPGVIVQDEKKILGLITRRRFLENLSKPWAATST
;
A
#
# COMPACT_ATOMS: atom_id res chain seq x y z
N MET A 1 18.31 17.08 -20.04
CA MET A 1 17.17 17.06 -19.10
C MET A 1 16.61 15.64 -19.11
N GLN A 2 16.92 14.80 -18.12
CA GLN A 2 16.43 13.41 -18.08
C GLN A 2 15.05 13.40 -17.41
N THR A 3 14.02 13.04 -18.16
CA THR A 3 12.65 12.88 -17.70
C THR A 3 12.57 11.69 -16.74
N ALA A 4 11.98 11.89 -15.56
CA ALA A 4 11.75 10.79 -14.62
C ALA A 4 10.85 9.72 -15.28
N PRO A 5 11.17 8.42 -15.14
CA PRO A 5 10.40 7.35 -15.77
C PRO A 5 8.95 7.37 -15.30
N SER A 6 8.02 7.12 -16.23
CA SER A 6 6.60 7.10 -15.92
C SER A 6 6.28 5.98 -14.92
N ILE A 7 5.16 6.10 -14.21
CA ILE A 7 4.70 5.04 -13.29
C ILE A 7 4.64 3.68 -14.00
N ARG A 8 4.20 3.67 -15.27
CA ARG A 8 4.17 2.47 -16.10
C ARG A 8 5.57 1.86 -16.29
N ASP A 9 6.57 2.68 -16.55
CA ASP A 9 7.94 2.22 -16.79
C ASP A 9 8.60 1.73 -15.50
N ARG A 10 8.33 2.41 -14.38
CA ARG A 10 8.76 1.96 -13.04
C ARG A 10 8.13 0.63 -12.66
N LEU A 11 6.84 0.45 -12.93
CA LEU A 11 6.17 -0.83 -12.70
C LEU A 11 6.79 -1.93 -13.57
N ARG A 12 6.98 -1.68 -14.88
CA ARG A 12 7.63 -2.65 -15.77
C ARG A 12 9.01 -3.08 -15.30
N LEU A 13 9.84 -2.15 -14.84
CA LEU A 13 11.19 -2.45 -14.35
C LEU A 13 11.14 -3.23 -13.01
N LEU A 14 10.31 -2.80 -12.07
CA LEU A 14 10.14 -3.48 -10.78
C LEU A 14 9.61 -4.91 -10.93
N PHE A 15 8.74 -5.14 -11.92
CA PHE A 15 8.27 -6.49 -12.23
C PHE A 15 9.33 -7.29 -12.98
N ALA A 16 10.01 -6.70 -13.99
CA ALA A 16 11.05 -7.38 -14.75
C ALA A 16 12.21 -7.90 -13.86
N GLU A 17 12.61 -7.15 -12.84
CA GLU A 17 13.65 -7.57 -11.88
C GLU A 17 13.17 -8.62 -10.87
N ARG A 18 11.85 -8.79 -10.69
CA ARG A 18 11.26 -9.76 -9.73
C ARG A 18 10.68 -11.02 -10.38
N THR A 19 10.50 -11.05 -11.69
CA THR A 19 10.18 -12.28 -12.43
C THR A 19 11.43 -13.13 -12.60
N GLN A 20 11.82 -13.88 -11.56
CA GLN A 20 12.82 -14.94 -11.71
C GLN A 20 12.27 -16.24 -12.33
N ALA A 21 10.99 -16.30 -12.69
CA ALA A 21 10.50 -17.36 -13.56
C ALA A 21 9.40 -16.83 -14.48
N GLN A 22 9.52 -17.13 -15.77
CA GLN A 22 8.50 -16.90 -16.79
C GLN A 22 7.14 -17.56 -16.48
N GLY A 23 7.07 -18.41 -15.44
CA GLY A 23 5.83 -18.97 -14.90
C GLY A 23 5.01 -18.03 -14.01
N ASP A 24 5.60 -16.99 -13.40
CA ASP A 24 4.91 -16.10 -12.45
C ASP A 24 3.91 -15.15 -13.13
N LEU A 25 4.08 -14.85 -14.42
CA LEU A 25 3.13 -14.02 -15.18
C LEU A 25 1.93 -14.81 -15.72
N ALA A 26 1.97 -16.15 -15.64
CA ALA A 26 0.84 -17.01 -15.92
C ALA A 26 -0.08 -17.21 -14.69
N LEU A 27 0.38 -16.79 -13.51
CA LEU A 27 -0.41 -16.81 -12.29
C LEU A 27 -1.58 -15.82 -12.40
N THR A 28 -2.74 -16.24 -11.92
CA THR A 28 -3.87 -15.32 -11.76
C THR A 28 -3.61 -14.40 -10.59
N LEU A 29 -4.31 -13.26 -10.53
CA LEU A 29 -4.23 -12.38 -9.36
C LEU A 29 -4.60 -13.08 -8.05
N GLY A 30 -5.40 -14.16 -8.11
CA GLY A 30 -5.78 -14.96 -6.95
C GLY A 30 -4.69 -15.94 -6.48
N ASP A 31 -3.70 -16.23 -7.31
CA ASP A 31 -2.56 -17.08 -6.96
C ASP A 31 -1.44 -16.26 -6.29
N LEU A 32 -1.53 -14.93 -6.34
CA LEU A 32 -0.62 -14.03 -5.65
C LEU A 32 -0.99 -13.93 -4.16
N PRO A 33 -0.02 -13.70 -3.26
CA PRO A 33 -0.31 -13.42 -1.85
C PRO A 33 -1.27 -12.22 -1.73
N MET A 34 -2.51 -12.51 -1.35
CA MET A 34 -3.56 -11.51 -1.17
C MET A 34 -3.76 -11.23 0.32
N HIS A 35 -3.79 -9.95 0.66
CA HIS A 35 -4.15 -9.51 2.01
C HIS A 35 -5.48 -8.77 1.99
N ALA A 36 -6.46 -9.27 2.75
CA ALA A 36 -7.75 -8.62 2.95
C ALA A 36 -7.74 -7.82 4.26
N ALA A 37 -6.91 -6.79 4.33
CA ALA A 37 -6.83 -5.92 5.51
C ALA A 37 -7.73 -4.71 5.34
N HIS A 38 -8.86 -4.70 6.06
CA HIS A 38 -9.85 -3.64 5.99
C HIS A 38 -9.95 -2.90 7.33
N LEU A 39 -10.03 -1.57 7.28
CA LEU A 39 -10.24 -0.74 8.45
C LEU A 39 -11.36 0.28 8.20
N SER A 40 -12.11 0.58 9.26
CA SER A 40 -13.09 1.66 9.24
C SER A 40 -12.41 3.02 9.06
N ARG A 41 -13.09 3.99 8.43
CA ARG A 41 -12.67 5.41 8.49
C ARG A 41 -12.49 5.94 9.92
N ARG A 42 -13.14 5.30 10.90
CA ARG A 42 -13.05 5.66 12.33
C ARG A 42 -11.85 5.04 13.03
N ALA A 43 -11.09 4.16 12.37
CA ALA A 43 -9.89 3.54 12.94
C ALA A 43 -8.80 4.59 13.18
N THR A 44 -8.04 4.40 14.25
CA THR A 44 -6.97 5.32 14.66
C THR A 44 -5.65 4.96 13.98
N GLY A 45 -4.68 5.89 14.03
CA GLY A 45 -3.31 5.58 13.62
C GLY A 45 -2.68 4.44 14.43
N GLN A 46 -3.04 4.27 15.70
CA GLN A 46 -2.56 3.13 16.50
C GLN A 46 -3.09 1.79 15.97
N ASP A 47 -4.35 1.74 15.55
CA ASP A 47 -4.93 0.52 14.97
C ASP A 47 -4.20 0.10 13.69
N VAL A 48 -3.90 1.09 12.83
CA VAL A 48 -3.12 0.89 11.61
C VAL A 48 -1.68 0.44 11.93
N SER A 49 -1.02 1.07 12.91
CA SER A 49 0.33 0.69 13.35
C SER A 49 0.37 -0.75 13.89
N ARG A 50 -0.58 -1.13 14.74
CA ARG A 50 -0.66 -2.51 15.27
C ARG A 50 -0.85 -3.52 14.15
N LEU A 51 -1.70 -3.21 13.17
CA LEU A 51 -1.94 -4.09 12.04
C LEU A 51 -0.67 -4.30 11.20
N PHE A 52 0.09 -3.23 10.91
CA PHE A 52 1.37 -3.36 10.21
C PHE A 52 2.48 -4.04 11.03
N ALA A 53 2.40 -3.98 12.37
CA ALA A 53 3.34 -4.67 13.24
C ALA A 53 3.05 -6.18 13.30
N ASN A 54 1.77 -6.55 13.39
CA ASN A 54 1.32 -7.95 13.47
C ASN A 54 1.37 -8.68 12.13
N THR A 55 1.38 -7.94 11.01
CA THR A 55 1.42 -8.52 9.66
C THR A 55 2.53 -7.84 8.85
N PRO A 56 3.81 -8.25 9.03
CA PRO A 56 4.97 -7.56 8.45
C PRO A 56 5.03 -7.54 6.93
N ASP A 57 4.36 -8.48 6.27
CA ASP A 57 4.23 -8.59 4.81
C ASP A 57 3.08 -7.75 4.24
N LEU A 58 2.22 -7.17 5.10
CA LEU A 58 1.08 -6.38 4.67
C LEU A 58 1.53 -5.10 3.93
N PRO A 59 1.21 -4.94 2.63
CA PRO A 59 1.65 -3.78 1.86
C PRO A 59 0.81 -2.52 2.15
N GLY A 60 -0.42 -2.68 2.61
CA GLY A 60 -1.36 -1.59 2.87
C GLY A 60 -2.69 -2.08 3.43
N VAL A 61 -3.54 -1.12 3.79
CA VAL A 61 -4.87 -1.34 4.35
C VAL A 61 -5.92 -0.64 3.50
N ILE A 62 -7.02 -1.33 3.22
CA ILE A 62 -8.18 -0.78 2.55
C ILE A 62 -9.02 -0.04 3.60
N VAL A 63 -9.24 1.25 3.39
CA VAL A 63 -10.16 2.03 4.22
C VAL A 63 -11.54 1.89 3.64
N GLN A 64 -12.48 1.43 4.46
CA GLN A 64 -13.87 1.25 4.08
C GLN A 64 -14.81 1.87 5.11
N ASP A 65 -15.99 2.23 4.68
CA ASP A 65 -17.12 2.53 5.57
C ASP A 65 -18.33 1.78 5.04
N GLU A 66 -18.97 1.02 5.92
CA GLU A 66 -20.01 0.04 5.56
C GLU A 66 -19.55 -0.91 4.44
N LYS A 67 -20.10 -0.76 3.22
CA LYS A 67 -19.76 -1.54 2.01
C LYS A 67 -18.99 -0.73 0.97
N LYS A 68 -18.60 0.50 1.28
CA LYS A 68 -17.95 1.41 0.34
C LYS A 68 -16.45 1.51 0.64
N ILE A 69 -15.64 1.17 -0.36
CA ILE A 69 -14.20 1.43 -0.32
C ILE A 69 -13.99 2.95 -0.45
N LEU A 70 -13.31 3.52 0.54
CA LEU A 70 -12.95 4.94 0.58
C LEU A 70 -11.55 5.18 0.01
N GLY A 71 -10.65 4.20 0.15
CA GLY A 71 -9.31 4.30 -0.41
C GLY A 71 -8.35 3.25 0.13
N LEU A 72 -7.06 3.46 -0.17
CA LEU A 72 -5.95 2.59 0.23
C LEU A 72 -4.91 3.41 0.99
N ILE A 73 -4.53 2.95 2.17
CA ILE A 73 -3.37 3.47 2.90
C ILE A 73 -2.24 2.44 2.78
N THR A 74 -1.24 2.75 1.96
CA THR A 74 -0.03 1.93 1.87
C THR A 74 0.82 2.11 3.14
N ARG A 75 1.53 1.06 3.57
CA ARG A 75 2.45 1.13 4.71
C ARG A 75 3.46 2.28 4.59
N ARG A 76 4.03 2.46 3.39
CA ARG A 76 4.98 3.56 3.12
C ARG A 76 4.37 4.94 3.39
N ARG A 77 3.24 5.28 2.75
CA ARG A 77 2.59 6.59 2.95
C ARG A 77 2.14 6.81 4.39
N PHE A 78 1.72 5.76 5.09
CA PHE A 78 1.39 5.84 6.51
C PHE A 78 2.59 6.29 7.33
N LEU A 79 3.74 5.63 7.17
CA LEU A 79 4.99 6.00 7.85
C LEU A 79 5.47 7.40 7.47
N GLU A 80 5.43 7.75 6.18
CA GLU A 80 5.77 9.09 5.69
C GLU A 80 4.91 10.17 6.39
N ASN A 81 3.61 9.93 6.55
CA ASN A 81 2.70 10.88 7.18
C ASN A 81 2.89 10.97 8.70
N LEU A 82 3.28 9.89 9.38
CA LEU A 82 3.65 9.93 10.80
C LEU A 82 5.00 10.66 11.02
N SER A 83 5.92 10.55 10.07
CA SER A 83 7.24 11.18 10.15
C SER A 83 7.26 12.67 9.79
N LYS A 84 6.17 13.19 9.22
CA LYS A 84 6.05 14.62 8.92
C LYS A 84 5.73 15.39 10.20
N PRO A 85 6.39 16.53 10.47
CA PRO A 85 5.88 17.46 11.45
C PRO A 85 4.48 17.89 11.00
N TRP A 86 3.48 17.57 11.81
CA TRP A 86 2.12 18.03 11.62
C TRP A 86 2.17 19.56 11.69
N ALA A 87 2.28 20.22 10.54
CA ALA A 87 2.04 21.65 10.46
C ALA A 87 0.58 21.81 10.85
N ALA A 88 0.36 22.17 12.11
CA ALA A 88 -0.95 22.40 12.66
C ALA A 88 -1.61 23.52 11.86
N THR A 89 -2.40 23.16 10.84
CA THR A 89 -3.40 24.05 10.29
C THR A 89 -4.58 24.03 11.26
N SER A 90 -4.38 24.67 12.41
CA SER A 90 -5.46 25.36 13.12
C SER A 90 -5.48 26.78 12.55
N THR A 91 -6.45 27.06 11.68
CA THR A 91 -6.94 28.39 11.37
C THR A 91 -8.44 28.27 11.22
#